data_AF-A0A844J0Y6-F1
#
_entry.id   AF-A0A844J0Y6-F1
#
_cell.length_a   1.000
_cell.length_b   1.000
_cell.length_c   1.000
_cell.angle_alpha   90.00
_cell.angle_beta   90.00
_cell.angle_gamma   90.00
#
_symmetry.space_group_name_H-M   'P 1'
#
loop_
_entity.id
_entity.type
_entity.pdbx_description
1 polymer ?
#
loop_
_entity_poly.entity_id
_entity_poly.type
_entity_poly.pdbx_seq_one_letter_code
_entity_poly.pdbx_strand_id
1 'polypeptide(L)'
;MSIVVIGDRKTGKTSMVRALTEHGKYVKISNILASDLYNPSTKEIAGTAQLDTRTLNMEVDLPATGVRQLNILWIDTPGEFWSNPQYRKDYPAAWQGMENKVKESKAVILMLPPHQSLVSSTRINIAANHLQPIDTLPTSDQWVNGLQNWFDFLQQNCQRVKHIIIALHKADLFCDVEAEGKDWRYRPDRGGAAPWY
;
A
#
# COMPACT_ATOMS: atom_id res chain seq x y z
N MET A 1 8.52 8.07 -14.96
CA MET A 1 7.60 6.90 -14.96
C MET A 1 7.11 6.79 -13.54
N SER A 2 5.88 7.21 -13.23
CA SER A 2 5.39 7.28 -11.85
C SER A 2 4.42 6.14 -11.56
N ILE A 3 4.66 5.47 -10.43
CA ILE A 3 3.70 4.57 -9.78
C ILE A 3 3.09 5.35 -8.62
N VAL A 4 1.77 5.35 -8.49
CA VAL A 4 1.08 5.99 -7.37
C VAL A 4 0.58 4.92 -6.41
N VAL A 5 0.82 5.09 -5.11
CA VAL A 5 0.24 4.22 -4.07
C VAL A 5 -0.82 4.99 -3.30
N ILE A 6 -2.02 4.42 -3.20
CA ILE A 6 -3.19 4.98 -2.54
C ILE A 6 -3.84 3.96 -1.61
N GLY A 7 -4.64 4.42 -0.67
CA GLY A 7 -5.40 3.59 0.26
C GLY A 7 -5.83 4.37 1.49
N ASP A 8 -6.76 3.80 2.26
CA ASP A 8 -7.32 4.45 3.45
C ASP A 8 -6.28 4.64 4.59
N ARG A 9 -6.71 5.24 5.71
CA ARG A 9 -5.87 5.36 6.91
C ARG A 9 -5.43 3.98 7.38
N LYS A 10 -4.23 3.90 7.94
CA LYS A 10 -3.78 2.71 8.70
C LYS A 10 -3.88 1.39 7.93
N THR A 11 -3.99 1.44 6.59
CA THR A 11 -3.96 0.25 5.73
C THR A 11 -2.58 -0.38 5.67
N GLY A 12 -1.55 0.32 6.15
CA GLY A 12 -0.16 -0.16 6.23
C GLY A 12 0.74 0.38 5.11
N LYS A 13 0.29 1.44 4.42
CA LYS A 13 1.10 2.20 3.46
C LYS A 13 2.52 2.47 4.01
N THR A 14 2.63 3.20 5.11
CA THR A 14 3.93 3.55 5.71
C THR A 14 4.72 2.32 6.17
N SER A 15 4.04 1.30 6.70
CA SER A 15 4.65 0.01 7.06
C SER A 15 5.30 -0.68 5.86
N MET A 16 4.66 -0.63 4.68
CA MET A 16 5.22 -1.19 3.45
C MET A 16 6.50 -0.47 3.03
N VAL A 17 6.50 0.87 3.01
CA VAL A 17 7.70 1.65 2.67
C VAL A 17 8.85 1.32 3.62
N ARG A 18 8.55 1.24 4.92
CA ARG A 18 9.53 0.85 5.93
C ARG A 18 10.09 -0.56 5.66
N ALA A 19 9.23 -1.55 5.45
CA ALA A 19 9.66 -2.93 5.20
C ALA A 19 10.55 -3.05 3.94
N LEU A 20 10.21 -2.31 2.88
CA LEU A 20 11.01 -2.25 1.66
C LEU A 20 12.35 -1.52 1.86
N THR A 21 12.43 -0.62 2.83
CA THR A 21 13.66 0.10 3.19
C THR A 21 14.58 -0.75 4.08
N GLU A 22 14.03 -1.41 5.11
CA GLU A 22 14.81 -2.17 6.11
C GLU A 22 15.15 -3.59 5.64
N HIS A 23 14.23 -4.25 4.94
CA HIS A 23 14.27 -5.69 4.67
C HIS A 23 14.12 -6.02 3.18
N GLY A 24 14.06 -5.00 2.32
CA GLY A 24 13.99 -5.17 0.88
C GLY A 24 15.17 -5.98 0.36
N LYS A 25 14.91 -7.12 -0.27
CA LYS A 25 15.96 -7.91 -0.95
C LYS A 25 16.02 -7.58 -2.44
N TYR A 26 14.93 -7.89 -3.14
CA TYR A 26 14.78 -7.67 -4.60
C TYR A 26 14.04 -6.39 -4.94
N VAL A 27 13.31 -5.83 -3.98
CA VAL A 27 12.66 -4.53 -4.09
C VAL A 27 13.12 -3.71 -2.91
N LYS A 28 13.73 -2.56 -3.16
CA LYS A 28 14.31 -1.68 -2.14
C LYS A 28 13.89 -0.25 -2.36
N ILE A 29 13.79 0.53 -1.28
CA ILE A 29 13.63 1.98 -1.35
C ILE A 29 14.91 2.63 -0.84
N SER A 30 15.53 3.50 -1.64
CA SER A 30 16.92 3.94 -1.42
C SER A 30 17.09 5.41 -1.00
N ASN A 31 16.03 6.22 -1.07
CA ASN A 31 16.12 7.67 -0.83
C ASN A 31 15.43 8.15 0.46
N ILE A 32 15.13 7.24 1.38
CA ILE A 32 14.59 7.55 2.71
C ILE A 32 15.18 6.57 3.71
N LEU A 33 15.45 7.01 4.94
CA LEU A 33 15.80 6.12 6.02
C LEU A 33 14.54 5.62 6.70
N ALA A 34 14.55 4.37 7.15
CA ALA A 34 13.40 3.81 7.86
C ALA A 34 13.04 4.63 9.10
N SER A 35 14.04 5.21 9.79
CA SER A 35 13.87 6.14 10.91
C SER A 35 13.06 7.40 10.57
N ASP A 36 12.95 7.77 9.29
CA ASP A 36 12.18 8.94 8.85
C ASP A 36 10.67 8.63 8.76
N LEU A 37 10.28 7.38 8.99
CA LEU A 37 8.90 6.87 8.85
C LEU A 37 8.26 6.47 10.18
N TYR A 38 9.05 6.30 11.26
CA TYR A 38 8.56 5.88 12.57
C TYR A 38 9.46 6.34 13.71
N ASN A 39 8.92 6.36 14.93
CA ASN A 39 9.72 6.58 16.13
C ASN A 39 10.53 5.30 16.46
N PRO A 40 11.87 5.30 16.36
CA PRO A 40 12.70 4.10 16.52
C PRO A 40 12.51 3.38 17.86
N SER A 41 12.18 4.14 18.90
CA SER A 41 12.01 3.69 20.28
C SER A 41 10.66 3.01 20.52
N THR A 42 9.58 3.51 19.94
CA THR A 42 8.22 2.99 20.16
C THR A 42 7.71 2.12 19.02
N LYS A 43 8.41 2.11 17.87
CA LYS A 43 7.95 1.51 16.60
C LYS A 43 6.62 2.06 16.10
N GLU A 44 6.12 3.15 16.69
CA GLU A 44 4.88 3.79 16.28
C GLU A 44 5.11 4.60 15.00
N ILE A 45 4.22 4.37 14.04
CA ILE A 45 4.14 5.15 12.82
C ILE A 45 3.39 6.44 13.17
N ALA A 46 4.04 7.59 12.94
CA ALA A 46 3.41 8.89 13.18
C ALA A 46 2.10 8.98 12.37
N GLY A 47 1.00 9.35 13.02
CA GLY A 47 -0.28 9.54 12.33
C GLY A 47 -0.17 10.66 11.30
N THR A 48 -0.56 10.38 10.05
CA THR A 48 -0.53 11.37 8.97
C THR A 48 -1.64 12.40 9.18
N ALA A 49 -1.29 13.61 9.62
CA ALA A 49 -2.25 14.71 9.85
C ALA A 49 -2.58 15.51 8.58
N GLN A 50 -1.74 15.43 7.54
CA GLN A 50 -1.90 16.13 6.26
C GLN A 50 -1.57 15.20 5.09
N LEU A 51 -2.05 15.51 3.89
CA LEU A 51 -1.65 14.78 2.67
C LEU A 51 -0.16 15.02 2.43
N ASP A 52 0.64 13.97 2.60
CA ASP A 52 2.08 14.01 2.34
C ASP A 52 2.35 13.29 1.02
N THR A 53 2.92 14.03 0.06
CA THR A 53 3.36 13.45 -1.21
C THR A 53 4.88 13.38 -1.20
N ARG A 54 5.42 12.17 -1.33
CA ARG A 54 6.86 11.94 -1.43
C ARG A 54 7.19 11.22 -2.72
N THR A 55 8.32 11.57 -3.34
CA THR A 55 8.87 10.76 -4.43
C THR A 55 9.89 9.80 -3.83
N LEU A 56 9.65 8.51 -3.99
CA LEU A 56 10.51 7.44 -3.50
C LEU A 56 11.25 6.81 -4.69
N ASN A 57 12.53 6.51 -4.50
CA ASN A 57 13.34 5.78 -5.47
C ASN A 57 13.27 4.31 -5.11
N MET A 58 12.57 3.54 -5.95
CA MET A 58 12.49 2.09 -5.81
C MET A 58 13.48 1.42 -6.74
N GLU A 59 14.29 0.52 -6.20
CA GLU A 59 15.16 -0.36 -6.95
C GLU A 59 14.52 -1.74 -7.02
N VAL A 60 14.34 -2.26 -8.23
CA VAL A 60 13.75 -3.58 -8.47
C VAL A 60 14.77 -4.43 -9.23
N ASP A 61 15.23 -5.50 -8.61
CA ASP A 61 16.07 -6.52 -9.22
C ASP A 61 15.19 -7.46 -10.06
N LEU A 62 15.33 -7.38 -11.38
CA LEU A 62 14.54 -8.16 -12.34
C LEU A 62 15.34 -9.31 -12.92
N PRO A 63 14.71 -10.47 -13.24
CA PRO A 63 15.41 -11.60 -13.79
C PRO A 63 15.89 -11.19 -15.19
N ALA A 64 17.14 -11.51 -15.52
CA ALA A 64 17.80 -11.22 -16.80
C ALA A 64 18.15 -9.75 -17.12
N THR A 65 17.44 -8.76 -16.58
CA THR A 65 17.77 -7.34 -16.86
C THR A 65 18.48 -6.61 -15.74
N GLY A 66 18.63 -7.25 -14.57
CA GLY A 66 19.28 -6.68 -13.40
C GLY A 66 18.46 -5.58 -12.73
N VAL A 67 19.12 -4.76 -11.92
CA VAL A 67 18.47 -3.72 -11.13
C VAL A 67 17.93 -2.59 -12.01
N ARG A 68 16.65 -2.27 -11.83
CA ARG A 68 15.96 -1.13 -12.44
C ARG A 68 15.55 -0.12 -11.37
N GLN A 69 15.74 1.15 -11.67
CA GLN A 69 15.26 2.23 -10.82
C GLN A 69 13.91 2.75 -11.32
N LEU A 70 12.97 2.90 -10.39
CA LEU A 70 11.62 3.38 -10.61
C LEU A 70 11.34 4.54 -9.65
N ASN A 71 10.66 5.57 -10.15
CA ASN A 71 10.20 6.66 -9.31
C ASN A 71 8.76 6.36 -8.88
N ILE A 72 8.54 6.30 -7.58
CA ILE A 72 7.22 6.09 -6.98
C ILE A 72 6.76 7.40 -6.41
N LEU A 73 5.62 7.86 -6.89
CA LEU A 73 4.91 8.95 -6.27
C LEU A 73 4.05 8.38 -5.13
N TRP A 74 4.62 8.41 -3.95
CA TRP A 74 3.97 7.96 -2.75
C TRP A 74 3.02 9.04 -2.23
N ILE A 75 1.73 8.72 -2.14
CA ILE A 75 0.73 9.64 -1.59
C ILE A 75 0.25 9.05 -0.27
N ASP A 76 0.83 9.52 0.84
CA ASP A 76 0.31 9.17 2.15
C ASP A 76 -0.83 10.13 2.50
N THR A 77 -2.04 9.61 2.38
CA THR A 77 -3.26 10.35 2.67
C THR A 77 -3.72 10.06 4.10
N PRO A 78 -4.14 11.09 4.85
CA PRO A 78 -4.98 10.92 6.03
C PRO A 78 -6.23 10.09 5.65
N GLY A 79 -6.75 9.31 6.58
CA GLY A 79 -7.95 8.48 6.35
C GLY A 79 -9.14 9.27 5.83
N GLU A 80 -9.35 10.43 6.44
CA GLU A 80 -10.44 11.34 6.16
C GLU A 80 -10.39 11.89 4.73
N PHE A 81 -9.22 11.90 4.10
CA PHE A 81 -9.08 12.35 2.71
C PHE A 81 -9.94 11.52 1.74
N TRP A 82 -10.09 10.21 2.03
CA TRP A 82 -10.90 9.30 1.22
C TRP A 82 -12.28 9.08 1.82
N SER A 83 -12.39 8.92 3.14
CA SER A 83 -13.65 8.54 3.79
C SER A 83 -14.58 9.72 4.11
N ASN A 84 -14.09 10.97 4.08
CA ASN A 84 -14.88 12.15 4.42
C ASN A 84 -15.10 13.06 3.19
N PRO A 85 -16.29 13.04 2.57
CA PRO A 85 -16.63 13.93 1.45
C PRO A 85 -16.49 15.41 1.79
N GLN A 86 -16.68 15.81 3.06
CA GLN A 86 -16.54 17.19 3.49
C GLN A 86 -15.08 17.65 3.39
N TYR A 87 -14.12 16.78 3.72
CA TYR A 87 -12.70 17.09 3.60
C TYR A 87 -12.31 17.42 2.15
N ARG A 88 -12.92 16.75 1.16
CA ARG A 88 -12.70 17.05 -0.27
C ARG A 88 -13.25 18.41 -0.67
N LYS A 89 -14.36 18.84 -0.06
CA LYS A 89 -14.96 20.17 -0.27
C LYS A 89 -14.15 21.27 0.39
N ASP A 90 -13.59 21.00 1.56
CA ASP A 90 -12.80 21.96 2.33
C ASP A 90 -11.41 22.17 1.71
N TYR A 91 -10.87 21.14 1.03
CA TYR A 91 -9.54 21.17 0.39
C TYR A 91 -9.58 20.78 -1.11
N PRO A 92 -10.31 21.52 -1.97
CA PRO A 92 -10.56 21.12 -3.36
C PRO A 92 -9.29 21.13 -4.22
N ALA A 93 -8.37 22.06 -3.96
CA ALA A 93 -7.08 22.12 -4.67
C ALA A 93 -6.18 20.91 -4.36
N ALA A 94 -6.16 20.44 -3.10
CA ALA A 94 -5.41 19.25 -2.71
C ALA A 94 -6.01 17.99 -3.33
N TRP A 95 -7.35 17.91 -3.38
CA TRP A 95 -8.08 16.83 -4.05
C TRP A 95 -7.77 16.79 -5.55
N GLN A 96 -7.90 17.92 -6.24
CA GLN A 96 -7.60 18.02 -7.67
C GLN A 96 -6.13 17.72 -7.99
N GLY A 97 -5.20 18.20 -7.16
CA GLY A 97 -3.78 17.89 -7.30
C GLY A 97 -3.49 16.40 -7.17
N MET A 98 -4.17 15.70 -6.26
CA MET A 98 -4.10 14.25 -6.13
C MET A 98 -4.69 13.54 -7.35
N GLU A 99 -5.89 13.94 -7.81
CA GLU A 99 -6.51 13.35 -9.01
C GLU A 99 -5.62 13.48 -10.25
N ASN A 100 -5.00 14.65 -10.45
CA ASN A 100 -4.10 14.89 -11.58
C ASN A 100 -2.89 13.96 -11.53
N LYS A 101 -2.28 13.79 -10.35
CA LYS A 101 -1.16 12.86 -10.12
C LYS A 101 -1.54 11.41 -10.45
N VAL A 102 -2.76 10.99 -10.07
CA VAL A 102 -3.28 9.66 -10.39
C VAL A 102 -3.52 9.51 -11.90
N LYS A 103 -4.18 10.48 -12.54
CA LYS A 103 -4.49 10.50 -13.98
C LYS A 103 -3.25 10.41 -14.86
N GLU A 104 -2.14 11.03 -14.41
CA GLU A 104 -0.86 11.06 -15.13
C GLU A 104 0.05 9.86 -14.82
N SER A 105 -0.32 9.03 -13.85
CA SER A 105 0.48 7.88 -13.44
C SER A 105 0.46 6.75 -14.48
N LYS A 106 1.54 5.96 -14.53
CA LYS A 106 1.57 4.74 -15.36
C LYS A 106 0.89 3.56 -14.67
N ALA A 107 0.97 3.53 -13.35
CA ALA A 107 0.40 2.48 -12.52
C ALA A 107 -0.12 3.02 -11.20
N VAL A 108 -1.15 2.38 -10.68
CA VAL A 108 -1.73 2.63 -9.35
C VAL A 108 -1.69 1.36 -8.53
N ILE A 109 -1.24 1.46 -7.28
CA ILE A 109 -1.35 0.40 -6.27
C ILE A 109 -2.36 0.87 -5.23
N LEU A 110 -3.51 0.20 -5.16
CA LEU A 110 -4.53 0.40 -4.14
C LEU A 110 -4.29 -0.58 -2.99
N MET A 111 -4.01 -0.06 -1.79
CA MET A 111 -3.86 -0.85 -0.58
C MET A 111 -5.15 -0.86 0.25
N LEU A 112 -5.67 -2.05 0.52
CA LEU A 112 -6.89 -2.27 1.30
C LEU A 112 -6.58 -3.00 2.61
N PRO A 113 -7.28 -2.68 3.72
CA PRO A 113 -7.22 -3.50 4.93
C PRO A 113 -8.07 -4.77 4.74
N PRO A 114 -7.90 -5.82 5.56
CA PRO A 114 -8.86 -6.92 5.60
C PRO A 114 -10.16 -6.48 6.28
N HIS A 115 -11.28 -7.11 5.92
CA HIS A 115 -12.53 -6.99 6.69
C HIS A 115 -12.52 -7.94 7.88
N GLN A 116 -13.29 -7.61 8.91
CA GLN A 116 -13.29 -8.32 10.20
C GLN A 116 -13.52 -9.83 10.08
N SER A 117 -14.40 -10.26 9.16
CA SER A 117 -14.74 -11.68 9.00
C SER A 117 -13.69 -12.50 8.25
N LEU A 118 -12.71 -11.86 7.62
CA LEU A 118 -11.58 -12.56 6.99
C LEU A 118 -10.52 -12.95 8.03
N VAL A 119 -10.47 -12.22 9.14
CA VAL A 119 -9.39 -12.35 10.12
C VAL A 119 -9.63 -13.57 11.04
N SER A 120 -8.55 -14.31 11.28
CA SER A 120 -8.56 -15.47 12.17
C SER A 120 -8.16 -15.07 13.59
N SER A 121 -8.96 -15.44 14.59
CA SER A 121 -8.64 -15.23 16.00
C SER A 121 -7.31 -15.89 16.39
N THR A 122 -7.03 -17.07 15.84
CA THR A 122 -5.76 -17.77 16.04
C THR A 122 -4.58 -16.97 15.48
N ARG A 123 -4.75 -16.36 14.30
CA ARG A 123 -3.71 -15.53 13.68
C ARG A 123 -3.52 -14.21 14.41
N ILE A 124 -4.58 -13.55 14.89
CA ILE A 124 -4.48 -12.34 15.73
C ILE A 124 -3.60 -12.61 16.96
N ASN A 125 -3.81 -13.74 17.63
CA ASN A 125 -3.08 -14.09 18.87
C ASN A 125 -1.58 -14.34 18.64
N ILE A 126 -1.20 -14.68 17.41
CA ILE A 126 0.20 -14.96 17.02
C ILE A 126 0.84 -13.74 16.35
N ALA A 127 0.03 -12.86 15.74
CA ALA A 127 0.49 -11.62 15.14
C ALA A 127 1.14 -10.73 16.21
N ALA A 128 2.24 -10.07 15.84
CA ALA A 128 2.94 -9.19 16.76
C ALA A 128 2.01 -8.05 17.23
N ASN A 129 2.08 -7.66 18.51
CA ASN A 129 1.18 -6.66 19.10
C ASN A 129 1.11 -5.34 18.33
N HIS A 130 2.19 -4.93 17.66
CA HIS A 130 2.23 -3.71 16.83
C HIS A 130 1.59 -3.87 15.43
N LEU A 131 1.24 -5.10 15.04
CA LEU A 131 0.53 -5.44 13.80
C LEU A 131 -0.96 -5.71 14.05
N GLN A 132 -1.33 -5.95 15.32
CA GLN A 132 -2.74 -6.04 15.70
C GLN A 132 -3.45 -4.71 15.38
N PRO A 133 -4.67 -4.77 14.83
CA PRO A 133 -5.41 -3.56 14.51
C PRO A 133 -5.72 -2.78 15.79
N ILE A 134 -5.12 -1.59 15.92
CA ILE A 134 -5.33 -0.64 17.04
C ILE A 134 -6.78 -0.13 17.05
N ASP A 135 -7.43 -0.09 15.88
CA ASP A 135 -8.83 0.27 15.70
C ASP A 135 -9.60 -0.93 15.13
N THR A 136 -10.92 -0.94 15.28
CA THR A 136 -11.80 -1.95 14.70
C THR A 136 -11.66 -2.01 13.18
N LEU A 137 -11.43 -3.22 12.64
CA LEU A 137 -11.45 -3.47 11.20
C LEU A 137 -12.87 -3.23 10.63
N PRO A 138 -13.00 -2.86 9.34
CA PRO A 138 -14.31 -2.66 8.74
C PRO A 138 -15.13 -3.95 8.76
N THR A 139 -16.45 -3.81 8.89
CA THR A 139 -17.37 -4.92 8.62
C THR A 139 -17.32 -5.32 7.15
N SER A 140 -17.86 -6.50 6.81
CA SER A 140 -17.94 -6.94 5.41
C SER A 140 -18.65 -5.91 4.54
N ASP A 141 -19.78 -5.38 4.99
CA ASP A 141 -20.55 -4.39 4.24
C ASP A 141 -19.81 -3.05 4.11
N GLN A 142 -19.18 -2.58 5.19
CA GLN A 142 -18.36 -1.37 5.15
C GLN A 142 -17.19 -1.52 4.17
N TRP A 143 -16.57 -2.70 4.14
CA TRP A 143 -15.47 -3.01 3.25
C TRP A 143 -15.92 -3.05 1.78
N VAL A 144 -17.04 -3.71 1.48
CA VAL A 144 -17.61 -3.76 0.12
C VAL A 144 -17.99 -2.37 -0.37
N ASN A 145 -18.64 -1.56 0.47
CA ASN A 145 -18.97 -0.17 0.13
C ASN A 145 -17.70 0.67 -0.10
N GLY A 146 -16.67 0.48 0.74
CA GLY A 146 -15.38 1.13 0.57
C GLY A 146 -14.70 0.74 -0.75
N LEU A 147 -14.73 -0.55 -1.10
CA LEU A 147 -14.20 -1.05 -2.36
C LEU A 147 -14.94 -0.46 -3.57
N GLN A 148 -16.27 -0.37 -3.50
CA GLN A 148 -17.05 0.26 -4.57
C GLN A 148 -16.66 1.73 -4.76
N ASN A 149 -16.49 2.48 -3.68
CA ASN A 149 -16.00 3.87 -3.75
C ASN A 149 -14.62 3.97 -4.42
N TRP A 150 -13.74 3.00 -4.16
CA TRP A 150 -12.45 2.93 -4.85
C TRP A 150 -12.60 2.62 -6.33
N PHE A 151 -13.50 1.72 -6.71
CA PHE A 151 -13.79 1.42 -8.12
C PHE A 151 -14.35 2.63 -8.86
N ASP A 152 -15.28 3.35 -8.26
CA ASP A 152 -15.84 4.58 -8.84
C ASP A 152 -14.73 5.62 -9.04
N PHE A 153 -13.85 5.79 -8.04
CA PHE A 153 -12.70 6.68 -8.13
C PHE A 153 -11.73 6.26 -9.26
N LEU A 154 -11.37 4.97 -9.34
CA LEU A 154 -10.48 4.45 -10.37
C LEU A 154 -11.11 4.59 -11.76
N GLN A 155 -12.40 4.32 -11.92
CA GLN A 155 -13.10 4.49 -13.19
C GLN A 155 -13.09 5.94 -13.68
N GLN A 156 -13.25 6.90 -12.77
CA GLN A 156 -13.25 8.32 -13.08
C GLN A 156 -11.83 8.87 -13.35
N ASN A 157 -10.82 8.38 -12.62
CA ASN A 157 -9.50 9.01 -12.58
C ASN A 157 -8.38 8.20 -13.24
N CYS A 158 -8.61 6.92 -13.57
CA CYS A 158 -7.57 6.02 -14.07
C CYS A 158 -7.79 5.55 -15.51
N GLN A 159 -8.58 6.27 -16.33
CA GLN A 159 -8.87 5.86 -17.72
C GLN A 159 -7.62 5.67 -18.61
N ARG A 160 -6.51 6.32 -18.28
CA ARG A 160 -5.23 6.23 -19.01
C ARG A 160 -4.16 5.42 -18.27
N VAL A 161 -4.45 4.99 -17.03
CA VAL A 161 -3.52 4.22 -16.21
C VAL A 161 -3.48 2.79 -16.77
N LYS A 162 -2.28 2.29 -17.07
CA LYS A 162 -2.12 0.99 -17.73
C LYS A 162 -2.19 -0.19 -16.77
N HIS A 163 -1.83 0.04 -15.51
CA HIS A 163 -1.71 -1.02 -14.52
C HIS A 163 -2.37 -0.58 -13.22
N ILE A 164 -3.36 -1.34 -12.77
CA ILE A 164 -4.01 -1.16 -11.46
C ILE A 164 -3.77 -2.44 -10.68
N ILE A 165 -3.15 -2.30 -9.51
CA ILE A 165 -2.85 -3.41 -8.61
C ILE A 165 -3.64 -3.18 -7.34
N ILE A 166 -4.39 -4.19 -6.90
CA ILE A 166 -5.12 -4.16 -5.63
C ILE A 166 -4.37 -5.09 -4.67
N ALA A 167 -3.89 -4.53 -3.57
CA ALA A 167 -3.12 -5.23 -2.56
C ALA A 167 -3.93 -5.27 -1.25
N LEU A 168 -4.34 -6.49 -0.85
CA LEU A 168 -4.91 -6.72 0.46
C LEU A 168 -3.79 -6.84 1.48
N HIS A 169 -3.66 -5.84 2.35
CA HIS A 169 -2.59 -5.78 3.34
C HIS A 169 -2.99 -6.48 4.65
N LYS A 170 -2.05 -6.57 5.60
CA LYS A 170 -2.16 -7.30 6.87
C LYS A 170 -2.52 -8.78 6.70
N ALA A 171 -1.89 -9.42 5.73
CA ALA A 171 -2.14 -10.82 5.37
C ALA A 171 -1.85 -11.78 6.52
N ASP A 172 -0.92 -11.42 7.41
CA ASP A 172 -0.62 -12.13 8.65
C ASP A 172 -1.83 -12.32 9.57
N LEU A 173 -2.89 -11.50 9.42
CA LEU A 173 -4.12 -11.63 10.18
C LEU A 173 -5.06 -12.75 9.67
N PHE A 174 -4.90 -13.20 8.43
CA PHE A 174 -5.84 -14.15 7.81
C PHE A 174 -5.19 -15.31 7.04
N CYS A 175 -3.90 -15.24 6.72
CA CYS A 175 -3.18 -16.33 6.05
C CYS A 175 -1.83 -16.65 6.71
N ASP A 176 -1.28 -17.81 6.35
CA ASP A 176 0.09 -18.17 6.70
C ASP A 176 1.07 -17.57 5.69
N VAL A 177 1.53 -16.35 5.97
CA VAL A 177 2.40 -15.61 5.03
C VAL A 177 3.70 -16.37 4.74
N GLU A 178 4.24 -17.13 5.70
CA GLU A 178 5.46 -17.92 5.47
C GLU A 178 5.21 -19.13 4.59
N ALA A 179 4.11 -19.85 4.80
CA ALA A 179 3.74 -20.98 3.94
C ALA A 179 3.42 -20.51 2.52
N GLU A 180 2.54 -19.50 2.36
CA GLU A 180 2.22 -18.89 1.07
C GLU A 180 3.47 -18.35 0.37
N GLY A 181 4.37 -17.72 1.14
CA GLY A 181 5.63 -17.21 0.62
C GLY A 181 6.54 -18.29 0.04
N LYS A 182 6.49 -19.54 0.50
CA LYS A 182 7.32 -20.63 -0.08
C LYS A 182 6.91 -20.94 -1.52
N ASP A 183 5.61 -20.88 -1.79
CA ASP A 183 5.01 -21.21 -3.07
C ASP A 183 5.12 -20.03 -4.04
N TRP A 184 4.81 -18.82 -3.57
CA TRP A 184 4.72 -17.62 -4.41
C TRP A 184 5.94 -16.71 -4.39
N ARG A 185 7.01 -17.03 -3.62
CA ARG A 185 8.20 -16.17 -3.57
C ARG A 185 8.77 -15.92 -4.94
N TYR A 186 9.15 -14.67 -5.15
CA TYR A 186 9.91 -14.26 -6.29
C TYR A 186 11.28 -14.98 -6.35
N ARG A 187 11.57 -15.62 -7.49
CA ARG A 187 12.79 -16.42 -7.74
C ARG A 187 13.50 -15.91 -9.01
N PRO A 188 14.36 -14.89 -8.90
CA PRO A 188 15.01 -14.27 -10.07
C PRO A 188 16.03 -15.19 -10.75
N ASP A 189 16.49 -16.22 -10.07
CA ASP A 189 17.39 -17.28 -10.59
C ASP A 189 16.70 -18.23 -11.56
N ARG A 190 15.36 -18.30 -11.57
CA ARG A 190 14.60 -19.23 -12.41
C ARG A 190 14.29 -18.74 -13.82
N GLY A 191 14.85 -17.60 -14.23
CA GLY A 191 14.78 -17.14 -15.63
C GLY A 191 13.36 -17.13 -16.20
N GLY A 192 12.51 -16.25 -15.70
CA GLY A 192 11.17 -16.03 -16.26
C GLY A 192 10.05 -16.30 -15.25
N ALA A 193 8.97 -15.54 -15.42
CA ALA A 193 7.81 -15.51 -14.54
C ALA A 193 7.33 -16.93 -14.17
N ALA A 194 7.01 -17.13 -12.89
CA ALA A 194 6.15 -18.25 -12.51
C ALA A 194 4.93 -18.24 -13.45
N PRO A 195 4.57 -19.38 -14.06
CA PRO A 195 3.36 -19.43 -14.86
C PRO A 195 2.19 -19.14 -13.91
N TRP A 196 1.57 -17.97 -14.10
CA TRP A 196 0.27 -17.67 -13.53
C TRP A 196 -0.71 -18.60 -14.27
N TYR A 197 -1.12 -19.68 -13.61
CA TYR A 197 -2.21 -20.56 -14.05
C TYR A 197 -3.54 -20.07 -13.47
#